data_AF-A0A833GWZ1-F1
#
_entry.id   AF-A0A833GWZ1-F1
#
_cell.length_a   1.000
_cell.length_b   1.000
_cell.length_c   1.000
_cell.angle_alpha   90.00
_cell.angle_beta   90.00
_cell.angle_gamma   90.00
#
_symmetry.space_group_name_H-M   'P 1'
#
loop_
_entity.id
_entity.type
_entity.pdbx_description
1 polymer ?
#
loop_
_entity_poly.entity_id
_entity_poly.type
_entity_poly.pdbx_seq_one_letter_code
_entity_poly.pdbx_strand_id
1 'polypeptide(L)'
;MIPTTATPSESFSDASANATVIQAVLPHTGKLCRSSICFGESSFNTLFPRDASAKTIKSIVTRCHALAAAFTGGAYACLELFFATLGLSEWYLKAVRASAVATIVREIFIDLGMYVPKIRTAFLRRYKPLILMGEWLSSVTVCRNTPAEVRDEFRSLHREAAGRGTRSPESWLRQHEAIIAGSAFFVYLRDADGRMVGGGLFHVSRDEGLYAVGAYDRALFDKPLGHLVQSHAVNEMKRRGLKWYKIGASAYPGDSPRPSDKEIAISHFKQGFATHHFAALRFEFAGGAER
;
A
#
# COMPACT_ATOMS: atom_id res chain seq x y z
N MET A 1 -35.33 -47.96 30.44
CA MET A 1 -35.60 -47.64 29.02
C MET A 1 -35.55 -46.13 28.86
N ILE A 2 -35.08 -45.69 27.69
CA ILE A 2 -34.71 -44.33 27.28
C ILE A 2 -33.28 -43.91 27.72
N PRO A 3 -32.31 -43.93 26.79
CA PRO A 3 -30.92 -43.51 27.02
C PRO A 3 -30.72 -42.02 26.67
N THR A 4 -29.86 -41.36 27.45
CA THR A 4 -29.38 -40.00 27.17
C THR A 4 -28.17 -40.10 26.23
N THR A 5 -28.36 -39.68 24.98
CA THR A 5 -27.32 -39.65 23.95
C THR A 5 -26.43 -38.43 24.10
N ALA A 6 -25.12 -38.67 24.22
CA ALA A 6 -24.08 -37.71 23.92
C ALA A 6 -24.13 -37.31 22.44
N THR A 7 -23.88 -36.04 22.13
CA THR A 7 -23.53 -35.57 20.78
C THR A 7 -22.22 -34.77 20.83
N PRO A 8 -21.36 -34.89 19.81
CA PRO A 8 -19.99 -34.38 19.83
C PRO A 8 -19.91 -32.95 19.28
N SER A 9 -18.84 -32.27 19.69
CA SER A 9 -18.26 -31.09 19.08
C SER A 9 -18.05 -31.27 17.57
N GLU A 10 -18.55 -30.33 16.76
CA GLU A 10 -17.99 -30.07 15.43
C GLU A 10 -17.73 -28.58 15.23
N SER A 11 -16.50 -28.35 14.77
CA SER A 11 -15.82 -27.11 14.48
C SER A 11 -16.52 -26.25 13.43
N PHE A 12 -16.64 -24.95 13.72
CA PHE A 12 -16.87 -23.94 12.69
C PHE A 12 -15.62 -23.90 11.77
N SER A 13 -15.79 -24.32 10.52
CA SER A 13 -14.80 -24.13 9.48
C SER A 13 -14.94 -22.74 8.89
N ASP A 14 -13.87 -21.96 9.01
CA ASP A 14 -13.69 -20.63 8.42
C ASP A 14 -13.80 -20.69 6.90
N ALA A 15 -14.90 -20.21 6.35
CA ALA A 15 -15.03 -19.88 4.94
C ALA A 15 -14.55 -18.43 4.69
N SER A 16 -13.24 -18.24 4.56
CA SER A 16 -12.64 -16.94 4.19
C SER A 16 -12.37 -16.88 2.68
N ALA A 17 -13.07 -15.96 2.01
CA ALA A 17 -12.91 -15.65 0.58
C ALA A 17 -11.69 -14.73 0.34
N ASN A 18 -11.07 -14.81 -0.84
CA ASN A 18 -9.73 -14.30 -1.21
C ASN A 18 -9.77 -13.27 -2.40
N ALA A 19 -8.93 -12.21 -2.45
CA ALA A 19 -9.02 -11.09 -3.44
C ALA A 19 -7.70 -10.63 -4.14
N THR A 20 -7.83 -9.64 -5.06
CA THR A 20 -6.80 -8.93 -5.85
C THR A 20 -6.86 -7.43 -5.63
N VAL A 21 -5.69 -6.78 -5.70
CA VAL A 21 -5.57 -5.32 -5.63
C VAL A 21 -5.95 -4.67 -6.97
N ILE A 22 -7.21 -4.26 -7.11
CA ILE A 22 -7.67 -3.37 -8.20
C ILE A 22 -7.40 -1.92 -7.79
N GLN A 23 -6.35 -1.28 -8.31
CA GLN A 23 -6.16 0.16 -8.12
C GLN A 23 -6.97 0.97 -9.15
N ALA A 24 -8.24 1.23 -8.86
CA ALA A 24 -9.05 2.13 -9.70
C ALA A 24 -8.48 3.57 -9.66
N VAL A 25 -8.14 4.11 -10.84
CA VAL A 25 -7.81 5.53 -11.03
C VAL A 25 -9.06 6.21 -11.56
N LEU A 26 -9.71 7.07 -10.77
CA LEU A 26 -10.91 7.78 -11.22
C LEU A 26 -10.54 8.88 -12.24
N PRO A 27 -11.15 8.89 -13.44
CA PRO A 27 -10.79 9.81 -14.51
C PRO A 27 -11.57 11.13 -14.42
N HIS A 28 -11.46 11.89 -13.32
CA HIS A 28 -11.96 13.27 -13.31
C HIS A 28 -11.07 14.15 -12.44
N THR A 29 -10.12 14.87 -13.06
CA THR A 29 -9.59 16.19 -12.63
C THR A 29 -8.36 16.65 -13.41
N GLY A 30 -7.79 15.88 -14.36
CA GLY A 30 -6.53 16.26 -15.02
C GLY A 30 -5.36 16.43 -14.04
N LYS A 31 -5.54 15.98 -12.79
CA LYS A 31 -4.56 15.90 -11.73
C LYS A 31 -4.63 14.46 -11.22
N LEU A 32 -3.49 13.77 -11.13
CA LEU A 32 -3.40 12.45 -10.50
C LEU A 32 -3.84 12.54 -9.04
N CYS A 33 -5.14 12.41 -8.77
CA CYS A 33 -5.61 12.08 -7.44
C CYS A 33 -5.47 10.57 -7.29
N ARG A 34 -4.31 10.13 -6.77
CA ARG A 34 -4.09 8.73 -6.39
C ARG A 34 -4.92 8.43 -5.14
N SER A 35 -6.22 8.19 -5.32
CA SER A 35 -7.02 7.43 -4.36
C SER A 35 -6.86 5.97 -4.73
N SER A 36 -5.93 5.28 -4.09
CA SER A 36 -5.84 3.82 -4.19
C SER A 36 -7.04 3.25 -3.44
N ILE A 37 -8.07 2.80 -4.15
CA ILE A 37 -9.04 1.88 -3.58
C ILE A 37 -8.32 0.54 -3.49
N CYS A 38 -7.71 0.24 -2.35
CA CYS A 38 -7.27 -1.12 -2.09
C CYS A 38 -8.50 -1.92 -1.66
N PHE A 39 -9.11 -2.67 -2.58
CA PHE A 39 -9.92 -3.80 -2.15
C PHE A 39 -8.95 -4.77 -1.48
N GLY A 40 -9.08 -4.94 -0.17
CA GLY A 40 -8.30 -5.91 0.59
C GLY A 40 -8.52 -7.28 -0.02
N GLU A 41 -7.46 -7.87 -0.59
CA GLU A 41 -6.64 -8.90 0.05
C GLU A 41 -5.32 -9.02 -0.73
N SER A 42 -4.27 -8.58 -0.05
CA SER A 42 -2.83 -8.80 -0.31
C SER A 42 -2.31 -10.22 -0.09
N SER A 43 -3.02 -11.28 -0.48
CA SER A 43 -2.42 -12.63 -0.45
C SER A 43 -1.53 -12.80 -1.68
N PHE A 44 -0.24 -12.51 -1.48
CA PHE A 44 0.83 -13.15 -2.25
C PHE A 44 0.53 -14.66 -2.27
N ASN A 45 0.17 -15.16 -3.46
CA ASN A 45 -0.60 -16.37 -3.76
C ASN A 45 -2.14 -16.26 -3.69
N THR A 46 -2.62 -16.05 -4.91
CA THR A 46 -3.84 -16.57 -5.55
C THR A 46 -5.17 -15.96 -5.14
N LEU A 47 -5.67 -15.09 -6.03
CA LEU A 47 -7.09 -14.83 -6.36
C LEU A 47 -8.00 -16.07 -6.34
N PHE A 48 -7.39 -17.22 -6.55
CA PHE A 48 -8.04 -18.47 -6.84
C PHE A 48 -7.69 -19.45 -5.72
N PRO A 49 -8.64 -20.26 -5.25
CA PRO A 49 -8.31 -21.45 -4.48
C PRO A 49 -7.18 -22.23 -5.19
N ARG A 50 -6.27 -22.84 -4.42
CA ARG A 50 -5.15 -23.63 -4.98
C ARG A 50 -5.64 -24.70 -5.98
N ASP A 51 -6.87 -25.15 -5.79
CA ASP A 51 -7.50 -26.25 -6.50
C ASP A 51 -8.56 -25.75 -7.50
N ALA A 52 -8.61 -24.44 -7.75
CA ALA A 52 -9.58 -23.85 -8.67
C ALA A 52 -9.33 -24.31 -10.11
N SER A 53 -10.37 -24.84 -10.75
CA SER A 53 -10.29 -25.20 -12.17
C SER A 53 -9.99 -23.98 -13.04
N ALA A 54 -9.30 -24.18 -14.17
CA ALA A 54 -9.03 -23.12 -15.15
C ALA A 54 -10.32 -22.40 -15.63
N LYS A 55 -11.44 -23.13 -15.71
CA LYS A 55 -12.77 -22.56 -16.03
C LYS A 55 -13.25 -21.60 -14.95
N THR A 56 -13.10 -21.97 -13.68
CA THR A 56 -13.45 -21.13 -12.53
C THR A 56 -12.60 -19.86 -12.51
N ILE A 57 -11.28 -20.03 -12.68
CA ILE A 57 -10.30 -18.92 -12.75
C ILE A 57 -10.73 -17.91 -13.82
N LYS A 58 -10.93 -18.38 -15.06
CA LYS A 58 -11.34 -17.53 -16.19
C LYS A 58 -12.66 -16.80 -15.95
N SER A 59 -13.63 -17.46 -15.32
CA SER A 59 -14.93 -16.87 -14.96
C SER A 59 -14.77 -15.73 -13.95
N ILE A 60 -14.00 -15.95 -12.89
CA ILE A 60 -13.73 -14.94 -11.85
C ILE A 60 -12.99 -13.75 -12.45
N VAL A 61 -11.90 -13.97 -13.20
CA VAL A 61 -11.15 -12.90 -13.90
C VAL A 61 -12.08 -12.05 -14.75
N THR A 62 -12.97 -12.68 -15.52
CA THR A 62 -13.92 -11.97 -16.38
C THR A 62 -14.87 -11.08 -15.57
N ARG A 63 -15.40 -11.58 -14.45
CA ARG A 63 -16.28 -10.80 -13.57
C ARG A 63 -15.54 -9.64 -12.91
N CYS A 64 -14.29 -9.84 -12.48
CA CYS A 64 -13.48 -8.76 -11.90
C CYS A 64 -13.22 -7.63 -12.90
N HIS A 65 -12.84 -7.94 -14.15
CA HIS A 65 -12.67 -6.91 -15.18
C HIS A 65 -13.98 -6.19 -15.51
N ALA A 66 -15.10 -6.91 -15.60
CA ALA A 66 -16.42 -6.31 -15.85
C ALA A 66 -16.83 -5.36 -14.72
N LEU A 67 -16.61 -5.78 -13.47
CA LEU A 67 -16.88 -4.97 -12.29
C LEU A 67 -16.01 -3.70 -12.27
N ALA A 68 -14.70 -3.85 -12.51
CA ALA A 68 -13.77 -2.73 -12.56
C ALA A 68 -14.16 -1.71 -13.65
N ALA A 69 -14.50 -2.18 -14.84
CA ALA A 69 -14.95 -1.34 -15.93
C ALA A 69 -16.24 -0.59 -15.58
N ALA A 70 -17.24 -1.29 -15.00
CA ALA A 70 -18.50 -0.68 -14.60
C ALA A 70 -18.31 0.43 -13.55
N PHE A 71 -17.42 0.23 -12.57
CA PHE A 71 -17.14 1.25 -11.54
C PHE A 71 -16.38 2.47 -12.06
N THR A 72 -15.65 2.34 -13.17
CA THR A 72 -14.69 3.35 -13.61
C THR A 72 -15.09 4.03 -14.92
N GLY A 73 -16.24 3.66 -15.51
CA GLY A 73 -16.59 4.10 -16.86
C GLY A 73 -15.63 3.57 -17.92
N GLY A 74 -15.00 2.41 -17.66
CA GLY A 74 -14.10 1.73 -18.58
C GLY A 74 -12.62 2.08 -18.47
N ALA A 75 -12.24 3.18 -17.80
CA ALA A 75 -10.84 3.58 -17.65
C ALA A 75 -10.29 3.20 -16.26
N TYR A 76 -9.39 2.23 -16.21
CA TYR A 76 -8.78 1.81 -14.93
C TYR A 76 -7.36 1.29 -15.12
N ALA A 77 -6.66 1.11 -13.99
CA ALA A 77 -5.40 0.42 -13.96
C ALA A 77 -5.48 -0.79 -13.03
N CYS A 78 -4.74 -1.85 -13.34
CA CYS A 78 -4.53 -2.94 -12.40
C CYS A 78 -3.06 -3.36 -12.41
N LEU A 79 -2.67 -4.05 -11.33
CA LEU A 79 -1.30 -4.46 -11.11
C LEU A 79 -1.25 -5.97 -10.88
N GLU A 80 -0.38 -6.65 -11.59
CA GLU A 80 -0.10 -8.06 -11.40
C GLU A 80 1.38 -8.24 -11.06
N LEU A 81 1.69 -8.87 -9.92
CA LEU A 81 3.07 -9.19 -9.56
C LEU A 81 3.57 -10.39 -10.38
N PHE A 82 4.81 -10.32 -10.85
CA PHE A 82 5.45 -11.40 -11.59
C PHE A 82 6.10 -12.40 -10.61
N PHE A 83 5.62 -13.65 -10.63
CA PHE A 83 6.05 -14.71 -9.71
C PHE A 83 6.98 -15.76 -10.32
N ALA A 84 7.72 -15.42 -11.38
CA ALA A 84 8.61 -16.36 -12.07
C ALA A 84 7.92 -17.68 -12.45
N THR A 85 6.63 -17.61 -12.77
CA THR A 85 5.85 -18.75 -13.25
C THR A 85 6.25 -19.11 -14.68
N LEU A 86 6.06 -20.38 -15.07
CA LEU A 86 6.40 -20.87 -16.41
C LEU A 86 5.65 -20.17 -17.55
N GLY A 87 4.57 -19.44 -17.26
CA GLY A 87 3.76 -18.75 -18.26
C GLY A 87 3.02 -17.53 -17.72
N LEU A 88 2.32 -16.86 -18.65
CA LEU A 88 1.48 -15.68 -18.40
C LEU A 88 0.13 -16.10 -17.79
N SER A 89 -0.42 -15.26 -16.91
CA SER A 89 -1.70 -15.55 -16.27
C SER A 89 -2.91 -15.28 -17.17
N GLU A 90 -4.06 -15.83 -16.81
CA GLU A 90 -5.35 -15.47 -17.43
C GLU A 90 -5.69 -13.98 -17.24
N TRP A 91 -5.21 -13.35 -16.16
CA TRP A 91 -5.37 -11.92 -15.92
C TRP A 91 -4.64 -11.10 -16.98
N TYR A 92 -3.35 -11.40 -17.20
CA TYR A 92 -2.56 -10.82 -18.29
C TYR A 92 -3.24 -11.00 -19.64
N LEU A 93 -3.61 -12.24 -19.97
CA LEU A 93 -4.19 -12.56 -21.28
C LEU A 93 -5.51 -11.83 -21.50
N LYS A 94 -6.34 -11.67 -20.46
CA LYS A 94 -7.59 -10.91 -20.53
C LYS A 94 -7.34 -9.41 -20.69
N ALA A 95 -6.39 -8.86 -19.92
CA ALA A 95 -6.04 -7.45 -19.99
C ALA A 95 -5.54 -7.04 -21.38
N VAL A 96 -4.59 -7.79 -21.94
CA VAL A 96 -4.04 -7.50 -23.27
C VAL A 96 -5.09 -7.68 -24.38
N ARG A 97 -5.97 -8.70 -24.28
CA ARG A 97 -7.09 -8.87 -25.23
C ARG A 97 -8.09 -7.72 -25.17
N ALA A 98 -8.21 -7.06 -24.03
CA ALA A 98 -9.02 -5.86 -23.84
C ALA A 98 -8.25 -4.56 -24.23
N SER A 99 -7.18 -4.68 -25.02
CA SER A 99 -6.35 -3.56 -25.48
C SER A 99 -5.70 -2.75 -24.37
N ALA A 100 -5.44 -3.36 -23.20
CA ALA A 100 -4.71 -2.69 -22.15
C ALA A 100 -3.24 -2.49 -22.55
N VAL A 101 -2.69 -1.33 -22.22
CA VAL A 101 -1.25 -1.08 -22.32
C VAL A 101 -0.59 -1.70 -21.09
N ALA A 102 0.27 -2.70 -21.30
CA ALA A 102 1.02 -3.33 -20.22
C ALA A 102 2.40 -2.66 -20.08
N THR A 103 2.71 -2.17 -18.88
CA THR A 103 4.02 -1.59 -18.53
C THR A 103 4.62 -2.32 -17.35
N ILE A 104 5.94 -2.51 -17.35
CA ILE A 104 6.63 -3.12 -16.21
C ILE A 104 6.91 -2.02 -15.19
N VAL A 105 6.48 -2.26 -13.96
CA VAL A 105 6.86 -1.48 -12.77
C VAL A 105 7.56 -2.42 -11.78
N ARG A 106 8.26 -1.86 -10.79
CA ARG A 106 8.83 -2.65 -9.70
C ARG A 106 8.27 -2.17 -8.39
N GLU A 107 7.86 -3.08 -7.54
CA GLU A 107 7.25 -2.78 -6.25
C GLU A 107 8.16 -3.23 -5.11
N ILE A 108 8.20 -2.42 -4.07
CA ILE A 108 9.07 -2.60 -2.91
C ILE A 108 8.23 -3.01 -1.71
N PHE A 109 8.64 -4.10 -1.07
CA PHE A 109 7.93 -4.64 0.08
C PHE A 109 8.85 -4.94 1.27
N ILE A 110 8.24 -4.94 2.45
CA ILE A 110 8.76 -5.59 3.65
C ILE A 110 7.88 -6.80 3.95
N ASP A 111 8.53 -7.94 4.12
CA ASP A 111 7.94 -9.17 4.66
C ASP A 111 7.82 -9.03 6.18
N LEU A 112 6.58 -8.91 6.66
CA LEU A 112 6.25 -8.78 8.07
C LEU A 112 6.10 -10.13 8.77
N GLY A 113 6.11 -11.25 8.04
CA GLY A 113 6.22 -12.60 8.59
C GLY A 113 7.58 -12.86 9.24
N MET A 114 8.62 -12.16 8.79
CA MET A 114 9.93 -12.13 9.44
C MET A 114 9.86 -11.45 10.82
N TYR A 115 10.59 -11.94 11.82
CA TYR A 115 10.71 -11.26 13.11
C TYR A 115 11.50 -9.94 12.98
N VAL A 116 11.25 -8.95 13.85
CA VAL A 116 11.74 -7.56 13.70
C VAL A 116 13.27 -7.47 13.51
N PRO A 117 14.11 -8.12 14.34
CA PRO A 117 15.55 -8.11 14.11
C PRO A 117 15.96 -8.57 12.71
N LYS A 118 15.31 -9.61 12.15
CA LYS A 118 15.59 -10.09 10.79
C LYS A 118 15.22 -9.05 9.74
N ILE A 119 14.05 -8.40 9.86
CA ILE A 119 13.66 -7.27 9.00
C ILE A 119 14.76 -6.19 9.03
N ARG A 120 15.21 -5.81 10.23
CA ARG A 120 16.26 -4.79 10.42
C ARG A 120 17.60 -5.18 9.80
N THR A 121 17.91 -6.47 9.66
CA THR A 121 19.13 -6.89 8.96
C THR A 121 19.11 -6.59 7.48
N ALA A 122 17.93 -6.61 6.84
CA ALA A 122 17.75 -6.34 5.41
C ALA A 122 17.85 -4.86 5.06
N PHE A 123 17.61 -3.96 6.03
CA PHE A 123 17.75 -2.53 5.82
C PHE A 123 19.18 -2.17 5.41
N LEU A 124 19.31 -1.12 4.59
CA LEU A 124 20.62 -0.61 4.17
C LEU A 124 21.50 -0.32 5.40
N ARG A 125 22.80 -0.64 5.28
CA ARG A 125 23.77 -0.48 6.37
C ARG A 125 23.71 0.91 7.02
N ARG A 126 23.58 1.96 6.21
CA ARG A 126 23.48 3.37 6.66
C ARG A 126 22.19 3.70 7.41
N TYR A 127 21.11 2.92 7.28
CA TYR A 127 19.82 3.19 7.93
C TYR A 127 19.74 2.63 9.34
N LYS A 128 20.49 1.55 9.62
CA LYS A 128 20.51 0.89 10.92
C LYS A 128 20.81 1.85 12.09
N PRO A 129 21.87 2.69 12.04
CA PRO A 129 22.11 3.67 13.11
C PRO A 129 21.01 4.74 13.18
N LEU A 130 20.50 5.20 12.03
CA LEU A 130 19.47 6.24 11.96
C LEU A 130 18.14 5.84 12.63
N ILE A 131 17.77 4.56 12.52
CA ILE A 131 16.57 4.01 13.17
C ILE A 131 16.73 3.89 14.69
N LEU A 132 17.97 3.83 15.17
CA LEU A 132 18.29 3.79 16.61
C LEU A 132 18.39 5.19 17.22
N MET A 133 18.43 6.25 16.41
CA MET A 133 18.49 7.63 16.88
C MET A 133 17.11 8.11 17.35
N GLY A 134 16.76 7.77 18.59
CA GLY A 134 15.52 8.21 19.24
C GLY A 134 15.67 9.46 20.11
N GLU A 135 16.89 9.80 20.54
CA GLU A 135 17.13 10.77 21.63
C GLU A 135 16.81 12.24 21.29
N TRP A 136 16.80 12.62 20.01
CA TRP A 136 16.55 14.01 19.60
C TRP A 136 15.06 14.36 19.40
N LEU A 137 14.19 13.37 19.23
CA LEU A 137 12.76 13.61 19.01
C LEU A 137 12.00 13.51 20.32
N SER A 138 11.27 14.58 20.66
CA SER A 138 10.51 14.69 21.91
C SER A 138 9.39 13.65 21.99
N SER A 139 8.84 13.20 20.85
CA SER A 139 7.93 12.05 20.81
C SER A 139 7.69 11.52 19.39
N VAL A 140 7.64 10.18 19.27
CA VAL A 140 7.01 9.48 18.12
C VAL A 140 5.65 8.99 18.57
N THR A 141 4.59 9.37 17.85
CA THR A 141 3.23 8.92 18.16
C THR A 141 2.68 8.05 17.05
N VAL A 142 2.12 6.90 17.42
CA VAL A 142 1.34 6.03 16.52
C VAL A 142 -0.14 6.21 16.86
N CYS A 143 -0.86 6.96 16.04
CA CYS A 143 -2.28 7.23 16.21
C CYS A 143 -3.14 6.20 15.46
N ARG A 144 -4.07 5.61 16.21
CA ARG A 144 -5.13 4.72 15.70
C ARG A 144 -6.50 5.40 15.73
N ASN A 145 -6.60 6.49 16.49
CA ASN A 145 -7.65 7.47 16.43
C ASN A 145 -6.93 8.83 16.43
N THR A 146 -7.23 9.68 15.45
CA THR A 146 -6.50 10.95 15.26
C THR A 146 -7.49 12.10 15.40
N PRO A 147 -7.26 13.06 16.30
CA PRO A 147 -8.06 14.28 16.37
C PRO A 147 -8.00 15.07 15.05
N ALA A 148 -9.04 15.84 14.74
CA ALA A 148 -9.12 16.60 13.48
C ALA A 148 -7.99 17.65 13.38
N GLU A 149 -7.53 18.16 14.51
CA GLU A 149 -6.45 19.13 14.63
C GLU A 149 -5.13 18.55 14.12
N VAL A 150 -4.83 17.29 14.46
CA VAL A 150 -3.62 16.60 14.01
C VAL A 150 -3.67 16.34 12.49
N ARG A 151 -4.86 16.07 11.93
CA ARG A 151 -5.05 15.96 10.48
C ARG A 151 -4.74 17.29 9.79
N ASP A 152 -5.26 18.40 10.32
CA ASP A 152 -5.09 19.71 9.72
C ASP A 152 -3.64 20.24 9.84
N GLU A 153 -2.96 19.91 10.94
CA GLU A 153 -1.53 20.12 11.10
C GLU A 153 -0.73 19.33 10.05
N PHE A 154 -1.00 18.03 9.88
CA PHE A 154 -0.32 17.20 8.88
C PHE A 154 -0.59 17.67 7.45
N ARG A 155 -1.81 18.13 7.15
CA ARG A 155 -2.16 18.74 5.86
C ARG A 155 -1.30 19.97 5.58
N SER A 156 -1.09 20.81 6.60
CA SER A 156 -0.27 22.03 6.50
C SER A 156 1.20 21.68 6.25
N LEU A 157 1.77 20.77 7.04
CA LEU A 157 3.12 20.23 6.84
C LEU A 157 3.29 19.63 5.44
N HIS A 158 2.31 18.86 4.95
CA HIS A 158 2.34 18.30 3.60
C HIS A 158 2.37 19.38 2.52
N ARG A 159 1.55 20.44 2.67
CA ARG A 159 1.53 21.55 1.72
C ARG A 159 2.88 22.26 1.67
N GLU A 160 3.49 22.53 2.83
CA GLU A 160 4.81 23.14 2.95
C GLU A 160 5.89 22.25 2.32
N ALA A 161 5.93 20.97 2.70
CA ALA A 161 6.88 20.00 2.17
C ALA A 161 6.72 19.76 0.66
N ALA A 162 5.53 19.96 0.09
CA ALA A 162 5.29 19.86 -1.34
C ALA A 162 5.49 21.18 -2.10
N GLY A 163 5.44 22.33 -1.41
CA GLY A 163 5.37 23.67 -1.99
C GLY A 163 4.02 24.01 -2.63
N ARG A 164 3.04 23.09 -2.60
CA ARG A 164 1.70 23.25 -3.19
C ARG A 164 0.70 22.28 -2.58
N GLY A 165 -0.59 22.54 -2.76
CA GLY A 165 -1.63 21.56 -2.49
C GLY A 165 -1.62 20.45 -3.55
N THR A 166 -1.29 19.23 -3.16
CA THR A 166 -1.29 18.05 -4.07
C THR A 166 -2.50 17.14 -3.88
N ARG A 167 -3.37 17.43 -2.91
CA ARG A 167 -4.58 16.67 -2.57
C ARG A 167 -5.73 17.62 -2.27
N SER A 168 -6.95 17.21 -2.59
CA SER A 168 -8.18 17.96 -2.27
C SER A 168 -8.52 17.85 -0.77
N PRO A 169 -9.31 18.80 -0.22
CA PRO A 169 -9.84 18.68 1.15
C PRO A 169 -10.59 17.36 1.38
N GLU A 170 -11.38 16.93 0.39
CA GLU A 170 -12.11 15.66 0.41
C GLU A 170 -11.17 14.45 0.53
N SER A 171 -10.01 14.47 -0.14
CA SER A 171 -9.00 13.40 0.01
C SER A 171 -8.44 13.34 1.43
N TRP A 172 -8.27 14.47 2.11
CA TRP A 172 -7.81 14.50 3.50
C TRP A 172 -8.87 14.02 4.48
N LEU A 173 -10.14 14.35 4.22
CA LEU A 173 -11.26 13.85 5.00
C LEU A 173 -11.37 12.33 4.92
N ARG A 174 -11.35 11.75 3.70
CA ARG A 174 -11.38 10.29 3.52
C ARG A 174 -10.23 9.56 4.20
N GLN A 175 -9.04 10.16 4.22
CA GLN A 175 -7.89 9.60 4.92
C GLN A 175 -8.09 9.58 6.42
N HIS A 176 -8.70 10.63 6.97
CA HIS A 176 -9.03 10.73 8.38
C HIS A 176 -10.12 9.73 8.78
N GLU A 177 -11.18 9.61 7.97
CA GLU A 177 -12.22 8.59 8.12
C GLU A 177 -11.63 7.17 8.10
N ALA A 178 -10.66 6.89 7.21
CA ALA A 178 -10.00 5.59 7.15
C ALA A 178 -9.26 5.25 8.46
N ILE A 179 -8.66 6.24 9.13
CA ILE A 179 -8.02 6.05 10.44
C ILE A 179 -9.07 5.72 11.50
N ILE A 180 -10.16 6.49 11.56
CA ILE A 180 -11.27 6.28 12.50
C ILE A 180 -11.88 4.88 12.31
N ALA A 181 -12.05 4.45 11.06
CA ALA A 181 -12.56 3.13 10.71
C ALA A 181 -11.56 1.98 10.94
N GLY A 182 -10.34 2.26 11.39
CA GLY A 182 -9.29 1.27 11.65
C GLY A 182 -8.58 0.71 10.39
N SER A 183 -9.07 1.07 9.20
CA SER A 183 -8.48 0.74 7.88
C SER A 183 -7.24 1.58 7.52
N ALA A 184 -6.81 2.46 8.41
CA ALA A 184 -5.54 3.18 8.34
C ALA A 184 -4.99 3.47 9.73
N PHE A 185 -3.73 3.88 9.78
CA PHE A 185 -3.13 4.49 10.97
C PHE A 185 -2.14 5.58 10.56
N PHE A 186 -1.81 6.43 11.53
CA PHE A 186 -0.93 7.56 11.32
C PHE A 186 0.25 7.50 12.28
N VAL A 187 1.44 7.80 11.78
CA VAL A 187 2.65 7.94 12.60
C VAL A 187 3.17 9.34 12.41
N TYR A 188 3.41 10.08 13.48
CA TYR A 188 3.98 11.41 13.40
C TYR A 188 5.03 11.68 14.47
N LEU A 189 5.80 12.73 14.22
CA LEU A 189 6.95 13.17 14.98
C LEU A 189 6.73 14.63 15.40
N ARG A 190 7.03 14.93 16.66
CA ARG A 190 7.09 16.31 17.17
C ARG A 190 8.51 16.67 17.60
N ASP A 191 8.86 17.94 17.44
CA ASP A 191 10.10 18.52 17.99
C ASP A 191 9.91 18.92 19.48
N ALA A 192 10.97 19.45 20.09
CA ALA A 192 10.96 19.84 21.50
C ALA A 192 9.89 20.89 21.84
N ASP A 193 9.51 21.72 20.87
CA ASP A 193 8.47 22.76 21.01
C ASP A 193 7.05 22.21 20.77
N GLY A 194 6.93 20.91 20.52
CA GLY A 194 5.66 20.23 20.29
C GLY A 194 5.12 20.42 18.87
N ARG A 195 5.88 20.97 17.93
CA ARG A 195 5.46 21.17 16.52
C ARG A 195 5.65 19.89 15.72
N MET A 196 4.70 19.54 14.85
CA MET A 196 4.85 18.38 13.96
C MET A 196 5.93 18.62 12.91
N VAL A 197 6.98 17.78 12.92
CA VAL A 197 8.12 17.86 11.98
C VAL A 197 8.11 16.75 10.94
N GLY A 198 7.31 15.72 11.12
CA GLY A 198 7.22 14.62 10.16
C GLY A 198 6.05 13.70 10.42
N GLY A 199 5.56 13.05 9.38
CA GLY A 199 4.49 12.08 9.50
C GLY A 199 4.31 11.19 8.28
N GLY A 200 3.70 10.03 8.52
CA GLY A 200 3.33 9.05 7.52
C GLY A 200 1.94 8.48 7.80
N LEU A 201 1.10 8.44 6.76
CA LEU A 201 -0.20 7.77 6.79
C LEU A 201 -0.09 6.43 6.08
N PHE A 202 -0.65 5.41 6.71
CA PHE A 202 -0.58 4.04 6.26
C PHE A 202 -1.98 3.45 6.17
N HIS A 203 -2.37 2.99 4.99
CA HIS A 203 -3.57 2.17 4.85
C HIS A 203 -3.25 0.74 5.27
N VAL A 204 -4.25 0.04 5.81
CA VAL A 204 -4.13 -1.36 6.19
C VAL A 204 -5.35 -2.15 5.74
N SER A 205 -5.11 -3.41 5.41
CA SER A 205 -6.12 -4.45 5.26
C SER A 205 -5.82 -5.56 6.27
N ARG A 206 -6.49 -6.72 6.12
CA ARG A 206 -6.21 -7.91 6.93
C ARG A 206 -4.73 -8.32 6.86
N ASP A 207 -4.17 -8.40 5.65
CA ASP A 207 -2.84 -8.99 5.41
C ASP A 207 -1.77 -7.96 5.04
N GLU A 208 -2.16 -6.74 4.67
CA GLU A 208 -1.25 -5.79 4.05
C GLU A 208 -1.33 -4.38 4.64
N GLY A 209 -0.16 -3.75 4.75
CA GLY A 209 -0.01 -2.31 4.94
C GLY A 209 0.48 -1.61 3.68
N LEU A 210 0.09 -0.36 3.49
CA LEU A 210 0.50 0.49 2.37
C LEU A 210 0.96 1.85 2.86
N TYR A 211 2.15 2.29 2.42
CA TYR A 211 2.62 3.65 2.64
C TYR A 211 1.90 4.63 1.72
N ALA A 212 0.91 5.34 2.24
CA ALA A 212 -0.02 6.12 1.43
C ALA A 212 0.40 7.59 1.27
N VAL A 213 0.84 8.21 2.36
CA VAL A 213 1.23 9.63 2.39
C VAL A 213 2.42 9.80 3.33
N GLY A 214 3.35 10.66 2.96
CA GLY A 214 4.42 11.11 3.82
C GLY A 214 4.70 12.59 3.64
N ALA A 215 4.96 13.29 4.73
CA ALA A 215 5.41 14.67 4.73
C ALA A 215 6.42 14.89 5.86
N TYR A 216 7.48 15.62 5.57
CA TYR A 216 8.58 15.88 6.49
C TYR A 216 9.07 17.31 6.29
N ASP A 217 9.42 17.98 7.38
CA ASP A 217 10.01 19.31 7.35
C ASP A 217 11.34 19.27 6.60
N ARG A 218 11.44 20.07 5.53
CA ARG A 218 12.62 20.13 4.66
C ARG A 218 13.85 20.67 5.36
N ALA A 219 13.67 21.54 6.37
CA ALA A 219 14.77 22.09 7.15
C ALA A 219 15.47 21.01 8.02
N LEU A 220 14.84 19.85 8.19
CA LEU A 220 15.29 18.77 9.06
C LEU A 220 15.62 17.48 8.29
N PHE A 221 15.97 17.59 6.99
CA PHE A 221 16.31 16.42 6.16
C PHE A 221 17.67 15.80 6.50
N ASP A 222 18.52 16.51 7.25
CA ASP A 222 19.70 15.94 7.90
C ASP A 222 19.33 15.00 9.06
N LYS A 223 18.09 15.07 9.56
CA LYS A 223 17.57 14.22 10.64
C LYS A 223 16.85 12.99 10.07
N PRO A 224 16.86 11.85 10.80
CA PRO A 224 16.30 10.59 10.30
C PRO A 224 14.77 10.48 10.43
N LEU A 225 14.02 11.56 10.21
CA LEU A 225 12.56 11.63 10.44
C LEU A 225 11.81 10.51 9.72
N GLY A 226 12.08 10.34 8.42
CA GLY A 226 11.46 9.29 7.62
C GLY A 226 11.79 7.89 8.12
N HIS A 227 13.01 7.66 8.61
CA HIS A 227 13.45 6.36 9.10
C HIS A 227 12.71 5.94 10.37
N LEU A 228 12.48 6.89 11.27
CA LEU A 228 11.73 6.64 12.50
C LEU A 228 10.26 6.36 12.19
N VAL A 229 9.63 7.17 11.34
CA VAL A 229 8.24 6.94 10.89
C VAL A 229 8.07 5.54 10.29
N GLN A 230 8.99 5.13 9.40
CA GLN A 230 8.95 3.81 8.76
C GLN A 230 9.16 2.67 9.76
N SER A 231 10.12 2.81 10.69
CA SER A 231 10.37 1.82 11.73
C SER A 231 9.17 1.61 12.66
N HIS A 232 8.54 2.70 13.10
CA HIS A 232 7.34 2.62 13.93
C HIS A 232 6.14 2.04 13.16
N ALA A 233 6.02 2.34 11.86
CA ALA A 233 5.00 1.73 11.02
C ALA A 233 5.17 0.21 10.89
N VAL A 234 6.41 -0.29 10.71
CA VAL A 234 6.70 -1.73 10.71
C VAL A 234 6.24 -2.39 12.00
N ASN A 235 6.54 -1.79 13.15
CA ASN A 235 6.14 -2.32 14.45
C ASN A 235 4.62 -2.36 14.62
N GLU A 236 3.92 -1.29 14.21
CA GLU A 236 2.46 -1.24 14.29
C GLU A 236 1.79 -2.25 13.35
N MET A 237 2.29 -2.42 12.12
CA MET A 237 1.76 -3.41 11.17
C MET A 237 1.98 -4.83 11.67
N LYS A 238 3.14 -5.13 12.26
CA LYS A 238 3.39 -6.42 12.91
C LYS A 238 2.46 -6.68 14.09
N ARG A 239 2.23 -5.67 14.94
CA ARG A 239 1.28 -5.77 16.06
C ARG A 239 -0.14 -6.08 15.57
N ARG A 240 -0.50 -5.61 14.38
CA ARG A 240 -1.79 -5.89 13.72
C ARG A 240 -1.83 -7.26 13.01
N GLY A 241 -0.73 -8.02 12.98
CA GLY A 241 -0.68 -9.33 12.33
C GLY A 241 -0.61 -9.28 10.81
N LEU A 242 -0.23 -8.15 10.21
CA LEU A 242 -0.07 -8.03 8.76
C LEU A 242 1.12 -8.88 8.30
N LYS A 243 1.02 -9.39 7.07
CA LYS A 243 2.02 -10.23 6.41
C LYS A 243 2.97 -9.43 5.53
N TRP A 244 2.45 -8.39 4.88
CA TRP A 244 3.20 -7.61 3.92
C TRP A 244 3.05 -6.11 4.16
N TYR A 245 4.11 -5.37 3.87
CA TYR A 245 4.08 -3.92 3.86
C TYR A 245 4.61 -3.40 2.53
N LYS A 246 3.71 -2.85 1.72
CA LYS A 246 4.01 -2.18 0.46
C LYS A 246 4.48 -0.75 0.71
N ILE A 247 5.78 -0.51 0.51
CA ILE A 247 6.39 0.83 0.65
C ILE A 247 6.15 1.66 -0.63
N GLY A 248 5.99 0.99 -1.77
CA GLY A 248 5.60 1.54 -3.07
C GLY A 248 6.56 1.19 -4.19
N ALA A 249 6.40 1.86 -5.34
CA ALA A 249 7.15 1.55 -6.55
C ALA A 249 8.61 2.04 -6.52
N SER A 250 9.48 1.31 -7.23
CA SER A 250 10.84 1.72 -7.54
C SER A 250 10.93 2.44 -8.89
N ALA A 251 11.51 3.64 -8.87
CA ALA A 251 11.83 4.44 -10.04
C ALA A 251 13.33 4.30 -10.38
N TYR A 252 13.65 4.13 -11.67
CA TYR A 252 15.01 4.04 -12.18
C TYR A 252 15.22 5.01 -13.35
N PRO A 253 16.46 5.48 -13.61
CA PRO A 253 16.75 6.41 -14.69
C PRO A 253 16.30 5.96 -16.09
N GLY A 254 16.22 4.65 -16.32
CA GLY A 254 15.80 4.04 -17.58
C GLY A 254 14.28 3.83 -17.72
N ASP A 255 13.47 4.23 -16.75
CA ASP A 255 12.01 4.10 -16.86
C ASP A 255 11.43 5.08 -17.89
N SER A 256 10.27 4.73 -18.44
CA SER A 256 9.52 5.58 -19.36
C SER A 256 8.10 5.82 -18.81
N PRO A 257 7.68 7.09 -18.60
CA PRO A 257 8.47 8.30 -18.76
C PRO A 257 9.64 8.37 -17.75
N ARG A 258 10.70 9.10 -18.11
CA ARG A 258 11.87 9.26 -17.26
C ARG A 258 11.46 9.90 -15.92
N PRO A 259 11.72 9.25 -14.77
CA PRO A 259 11.43 9.83 -13.48
C PRO A 259 12.32 11.03 -13.21
N SER A 260 11.80 11.99 -12.46
CA SER A 260 12.59 13.11 -11.94
C SER A 260 13.63 12.64 -10.91
N ASP A 261 14.69 13.42 -10.71
CA ASP A 261 15.70 13.15 -9.68
C ASP A 261 15.07 13.03 -8.28
N LYS A 262 14.00 13.79 -8.03
CA LYS A 262 13.20 13.68 -6.81
C LYS A 262 12.55 12.32 -6.67
N GLU A 263 11.94 11.79 -7.73
CA GLU A 263 11.30 10.46 -7.70
C GLU A 263 12.32 9.34 -7.53
N ILE A 264 13.49 9.48 -8.17
CA ILE A 264 14.62 8.55 -8.00
C ILE A 264 15.14 8.59 -6.55
N ALA A 265 15.33 9.77 -5.96
CA ALA A 265 15.75 9.93 -4.57
C ALA A 265 14.73 9.34 -3.59
N ILE A 266 13.43 9.59 -3.80
CA ILE A 266 12.34 8.98 -3.01
C ILE A 266 12.38 7.46 -3.16
N SER A 267 12.62 6.94 -4.37
CA SER A 267 12.74 5.50 -4.59
C SER A 267 13.91 4.91 -3.83
N HIS A 268 15.11 5.48 -3.92
CA HIS A 268 16.28 5.02 -3.17
C HIS A 268 16.05 5.03 -1.66
N PHE A 269 15.32 6.04 -1.15
CA PHE A 269 14.94 6.05 0.25
C PHE A 269 14.08 4.85 0.62
N LYS A 270 13.02 4.58 -0.14
CA LYS A 270 12.10 3.46 0.09
C LYS A 270 12.79 2.10 -0.02
N GLN A 271 13.64 1.94 -1.04
CA GLN A 271 14.41 0.70 -1.26
C GLN A 271 15.29 0.38 -0.06
N GLY A 272 15.71 1.39 0.71
CA GLY A 272 16.55 1.18 1.88
C GLY A 272 15.91 0.39 3.03
N PHE A 273 14.59 0.20 3.01
CA PHE A 273 13.84 -0.61 3.97
C PHE A 273 13.39 -1.97 3.40
N ALA A 274 13.61 -2.22 2.11
CA ALA A 274 13.04 -3.36 1.42
C ALA A 274 13.61 -4.68 1.95
N THR A 275 12.75 -5.69 2.09
CA THR A 275 13.21 -7.09 2.11
C THR A 275 13.02 -7.76 0.75
N HIS A 276 12.08 -7.26 -0.06
CA HIS A 276 11.77 -7.81 -1.38
C HIS A 276 11.52 -6.72 -2.42
N HIS A 277 11.89 -7.06 -3.66
CA HIS A 277 11.55 -6.33 -4.87
C HIS A 277 10.83 -7.27 -5.83
N PHE A 278 9.65 -6.87 -6.27
CA PHE A 278 8.88 -7.65 -7.26
C PHE A 278 8.75 -6.84 -8.54
N ALA A 279 9.01 -7.48 -9.68
CA ALA A 279 8.52 -6.95 -10.95
C ALA A 279 7.00 -7.09 -10.99
N ALA A 280 6.32 -6.14 -11.62
CA ALA A 280 4.88 -6.13 -11.72
C ALA A 280 4.46 -5.56 -13.07
N LEU A 281 3.37 -6.08 -13.61
CA LEU A 281 2.75 -5.59 -14.83
C LEU A 281 1.60 -4.67 -14.44
N ARG A 282 1.71 -3.41 -14.87
CA ARG A 282 0.67 -2.42 -14.75
C ARG A 282 -0.08 -2.35 -16.08
N PHE A 283 -1.34 -2.72 -16.05
CA PHE A 283 -2.23 -2.63 -17.19
C PHE A 283 -3.03 -1.35 -17.11
N GLU A 284 -3.01 -0.55 -18.16
CA GLU A 284 -3.84 0.65 -18.29
C GLU A 284 -4.89 0.41 -19.38
N PHE A 285 -6.16 0.54 -18.99
CA PHE A 285 -7.31 0.40 -19.88
C PHE A 285 -7.76 1.81 -20.26
N ALA A 286 -7.78 2.11 -21.56
CA ALA A 286 -8.42 3.31 -22.05
C ALA A 286 -9.94 3.14 -21.93
N GLY A 287 -10.62 4.14 -21.36
CA GLY A 287 -12.08 4.20 -21.43
C GLY A 287 -12.49 4.20 -22.90
N GLY A 288 -13.50 3.41 -23.27
CA GLY A 288 -14.03 3.44 -24.61
C GLY A 288 -14.48 4.86 -24.94
N ALA A 289 -13.87 5.46 -25.96
CA ALA A 289 -14.63 6.42 -26.76
C ALA A 289 -15.81 5.61 -27.31
N GLU A 290 -17.03 5.98 -26.94
CA GLU A 290 -18.22 5.56 -27.68
C GLU A 290 -17.88 5.70 -29.18
N ARG A 291 -17.92 4.57 -29.89
CA ARG A 291 -18.04 4.56 -31.35
C ARG A 291 -19.49 4.22 -31.66
#